data_AF-A0A7L8D7P1-F1
#
_entry.id   AF-A0A7L8D7P1-F1
#
_cell.length_a   1.000
_cell.length_b   1.000
_cell.length_c   1.000
_cell.angle_alpha   90.00
_cell.angle_beta   90.00
_cell.angle_gamma   90.00
#
_symmetry.space_group_name_H-M   'P 1'
#
loop_
_entity.id
_entity.type
_entity.pdbx_description
1 polymer ?
#
loop_
_entity_poly.entity_id
_entity_poly.type
_entity_poly.pdbx_seq_one_letter_code
_entity_poly.pdbx_strand_id
1 'polypeptide(L)'
;MTAALEDQYRRLLGWYPSRWREQHADVILGTLMEAAESEGRQRPTMRETLSLVGHGLGGRLNVRSGIFLSALGLAAAILAGLLQLLVIPYFGAPWLGTSMLVLQVFLAPALIATALAALLRESGTLGALASLAVAVLALAGFASALAVAALWESAFAAAEAGTAATADYKAGLLISIAVGWATGAAAIATGLQSALVCLGFSRVDRWAWAGLVAVLAAPVLALSLLSPTLGVLSGIVILSLLLNHRGHREQRGARSLPPIVAAEPVSGLGRAAAASLAWLGFAIGTMSVAFALTGSHWPGVALDGTQSMQWGIAGGFLSALMVVLALAGLAVVRYRELRARISLLVGISLLGLVIAAVTSLPLFDAASPIRWAGVLATVLCGAVFLATVAYWRIRGSRGMRSGVAVAIGAGYSVTVGFIVTFAVAFLAPITGLLLALWMSRGSRLDTAGALN
;
A
#
# COMPACT_ATOMS: atom_id res chain seq x y z
N MET A 1 46.66 -7.25 -29.11
CA MET A 1 45.30 -7.81 -29.29
C MET A 1 44.50 -7.86 -27.99
N THR A 2 45.15 -7.97 -26.83
CA THR A 2 44.52 -7.96 -25.49
C THR A 2 43.78 -6.64 -25.15
N ALA A 3 44.31 -5.49 -25.56
CA ALA A 3 43.72 -4.18 -25.24
C ALA A 3 42.27 -3.98 -25.74
N ALA A 4 41.95 -4.43 -26.96
CA ALA A 4 40.60 -4.27 -27.52
C ALA A 4 39.55 -5.17 -26.85
N LEU A 5 39.97 -6.34 -26.35
CA LEU A 5 39.12 -7.25 -25.58
C LEU A 5 38.91 -6.71 -24.15
N GLU A 6 39.98 -6.22 -23.53
CA GLU A 6 39.94 -5.58 -22.22
C GLU A 6 38.99 -4.38 -22.23
N ASP A 7 39.07 -3.51 -23.23
CA ASP A 7 38.16 -2.37 -23.41
C ASP A 7 36.69 -2.81 -23.53
N GLN A 8 36.41 -3.91 -24.23
CA GLN A 8 35.07 -4.47 -24.32
C GLN A 8 34.56 -4.93 -22.94
N TYR A 9 35.39 -5.65 -22.17
CA TYR A 9 35.02 -6.04 -20.81
C TYR A 9 34.85 -4.85 -19.87
N ARG A 10 35.70 -3.81 -19.97
CA ARG A 10 35.54 -2.56 -19.20
C ARG A 10 34.23 -1.86 -19.51
N ARG A 11 33.81 -1.82 -20.79
CA ARG A 11 32.49 -1.30 -21.19
C ARG A 11 31.35 -2.12 -20.59
N LEU A 12 31.45 -3.45 -20.61
CA LEU A 12 30.45 -4.33 -20.01
C LEU A 12 30.36 -4.16 -18.49
N LEU A 13 31.50 -3.99 -17.81
CA LEU A 13 31.53 -3.69 -16.39
C LEU A 13 30.90 -2.32 -16.08
N GLY A 14 30.83 -1.38 -17.03
CA GLY A 14 30.16 -0.08 -16.89
C GLY A 14 28.67 -0.17 -16.49
N TRP A 15 28.01 -1.30 -16.74
CA TRP A 15 26.64 -1.55 -16.29
C TRP A 15 26.53 -1.65 -14.76
N TYR A 16 27.62 -2.00 -14.06
CA TYR A 16 27.65 -2.07 -12.60
C TYR A 16 27.66 -0.68 -11.92
N PRO A 17 27.15 -0.56 -10.69
CA PRO A 17 27.23 0.68 -9.90
C PRO A 17 28.67 1.17 -9.71
N SER A 18 28.91 2.49 -9.73
CA SER A 18 30.26 3.08 -9.63
C SER A 18 31.04 2.59 -8.41
N ARG A 19 30.42 2.63 -7.22
CA ARG A 19 31.04 2.16 -5.97
C ARG A 19 31.47 0.70 -6.01
N TRP A 20 30.71 -0.15 -6.70
CA TRP A 20 31.07 -1.56 -6.84
C TRP A 20 32.26 -1.71 -7.77
N ARG A 21 32.26 -0.94 -8.88
CA ARG A 21 33.35 -0.97 -9.87
C ARG A 21 34.67 -0.53 -9.24
N GLU A 22 34.66 0.52 -8.43
CA GLU A 22 35.84 1.02 -7.72
C GLU A 22 36.51 -0.04 -6.82
N GLN A 23 35.75 -1.03 -6.34
CA GLN A 23 36.23 -2.03 -5.39
C GLN A 23 36.52 -3.40 -6.03
N HIS A 24 35.82 -3.76 -7.10
CA HIS A 24 35.82 -5.14 -7.62
C HIS A 24 36.11 -5.24 -9.12
N ALA A 25 36.08 -4.14 -9.89
CA ALA A 25 36.15 -4.20 -11.34
C ALA A 25 37.48 -4.79 -11.83
N ASP A 26 38.61 -4.38 -11.25
CA ASP A 26 39.93 -4.83 -11.71
C ASP A 26 40.15 -6.32 -11.46
N VAL A 27 39.70 -6.84 -10.31
CA VAL A 27 39.78 -8.27 -9.98
C VAL A 27 38.95 -9.09 -10.97
N ILE A 28 37.70 -8.67 -11.21
CA ILE A 28 36.80 -9.40 -12.12
C ILE A 28 37.29 -9.32 -13.57
N LEU A 29 37.79 -8.16 -13.99
CA LEU A 29 38.40 -7.98 -15.30
C LEU A 29 39.59 -8.93 -15.49
N GLY A 30 40.46 -9.05 -14.48
CA GLY A 30 41.58 -10.00 -14.49
C GLY A 30 41.12 -11.44 -14.71
N THR A 31 40.13 -11.92 -13.92
CA THR A 31 39.58 -13.28 -14.10
C THR A 31 38.91 -13.49 -15.46
N LEU A 32 38.21 -12.49 -16.01
CA LEU A 32 37.58 -12.60 -17.34
C LEU A 32 38.62 -12.64 -18.47
N MET A 33 39.71 -11.88 -18.33
CA MET A 33 40.82 -11.88 -19.27
C MET A 33 41.57 -13.21 -19.23
N GLU A 34 41.89 -13.73 -18.05
CA GLU A 34 42.55 -15.04 -17.88
C GLU A 34 41.71 -16.18 -18.47
N ALA A 35 40.40 -16.19 -18.21
CA ALA A 35 39.47 -17.14 -18.81
C ALA A 35 39.40 -17.00 -20.34
N ALA A 36 39.42 -15.78 -20.88
CA ALA A 36 39.42 -15.56 -22.32
C ALA A 36 40.74 -15.96 -22.98
N GLU A 37 41.87 -15.73 -22.31
CA GLU A 37 43.21 -16.08 -22.80
C GLU A 37 43.42 -17.59 -22.83
N SER A 38 43.04 -18.30 -21.76
CA SER A 38 43.09 -19.78 -21.71
C SER A 38 42.26 -20.45 -22.80
N GLU A 39 41.14 -19.83 -23.21
CA GLU A 39 40.25 -20.31 -24.26
C GLU A 39 40.60 -19.72 -25.66
N GLY A 40 41.64 -18.90 -25.78
CA GLY A 40 42.05 -18.26 -27.03
C GLY A 40 41.00 -17.30 -27.63
N ARG A 41 40.10 -16.75 -26.80
CA ARG A 41 38.99 -15.90 -27.24
C ARG A 41 39.44 -14.47 -27.49
N GLN A 42 38.93 -13.89 -28.57
CA GLN A 42 39.18 -12.50 -28.94
C GLN A 42 38.00 -11.56 -28.66
N ARG A 43 36.86 -12.11 -28.21
CA ARG A 43 35.65 -11.36 -27.89
C ARG A 43 34.91 -11.98 -26.70
N PRO A 44 34.18 -11.19 -25.89
CA PRO A 44 33.27 -11.71 -24.89
C PRO A 44 32.21 -12.60 -25.55
N THR A 45 31.84 -13.68 -24.90
CA THR A 45 30.72 -14.51 -25.37
C THR A 45 29.40 -13.78 -25.13
N MET A 46 28.36 -14.16 -25.89
CA MET A 46 27.02 -13.61 -25.70
C MET A 46 26.48 -13.94 -24.29
N ARG A 47 26.81 -15.13 -23.76
CA ARG A 47 26.41 -15.54 -22.42
C ARG A 47 27.08 -14.70 -21.33
N GLU A 48 28.38 -14.42 -21.44
CA GLU A 48 29.09 -13.52 -20.51
C GLU A 48 28.54 -12.11 -20.62
N THR A 49 28.32 -11.61 -21.83
CA THR A 49 27.75 -10.28 -22.07
C THR A 49 26.39 -10.13 -21.37
N LEU A 50 25.46 -11.06 -21.62
CA LEU A 50 24.14 -11.05 -20.99
C LEU A 50 24.22 -11.20 -19.47
N SER A 51 25.12 -12.05 -18.98
CA SER A 51 25.33 -12.24 -17.54
C SER A 51 25.84 -10.95 -16.87
N LEU A 52 26.87 -10.30 -17.44
CA LEU A 52 27.45 -9.07 -16.91
C LEU A 52 26.46 -7.90 -16.96
N VAL A 53 25.75 -7.74 -18.09
CA VAL A 53 24.72 -6.70 -18.24
C VAL A 53 23.59 -6.93 -17.24
N GLY A 54 23.08 -8.16 -17.15
CA GLY A 54 21.97 -8.50 -16.26
C GLY A 54 22.32 -8.35 -14.77
N HIS A 55 23.50 -8.80 -14.34
CA HIS A 55 23.96 -8.61 -12.97
C HIS A 55 24.26 -7.14 -12.67
N GLY A 56 24.83 -6.40 -13.61
CA GLY A 56 25.09 -4.96 -13.48
C GLY A 56 23.80 -4.16 -13.31
N LEU A 57 22.82 -4.36 -14.20
CA LEU A 57 21.50 -3.74 -14.13
C LEU A 57 20.73 -4.15 -12.87
N GLY A 58 20.70 -5.44 -12.54
CA GLY A 58 20.10 -5.92 -11.30
C GLY A 58 20.79 -5.32 -10.06
N GLY A 59 22.11 -5.09 -10.13
CA GLY A 59 22.89 -4.39 -9.10
C GLY A 59 22.47 -2.94 -8.86
N ARG A 60 21.85 -2.29 -9.86
CA ARG A 60 21.31 -0.92 -9.75
C ARG A 60 19.94 -0.87 -9.08
N LEU A 61 19.21 -1.99 -9.01
CA LEU A 61 17.93 -2.13 -8.27
C LEU A 61 18.18 -2.19 -6.76
N ASN A 62 18.63 -1.07 -6.19
CA ASN A 62 18.93 -0.92 -4.78
C ASN A 62 17.83 -0.19 -4.00
N VAL A 63 17.99 -0.08 -2.69
CA VAL A 63 17.01 0.58 -1.80
C VAL A 63 16.68 2.00 -2.28
N ARG A 64 17.68 2.76 -2.77
CA ARG A 64 17.46 4.15 -3.22
C ARG A 64 16.60 4.18 -4.49
N SER A 65 16.89 3.34 -5.47
CA SER A 65 16.06 3.21 -6.67
C SER A 65 14.66 2.72 -6.31
N GLY A 66 14.53 1.76 -5.38
CA GLY A 66 13.24 1.26 -4.90
C GLY A 66 12.41 2.36 -4.25
N ILE A 67 13.01 3.21 -3.39
CA ILE A 67 12.31 4.34 -2.76
C ILE A 67 11.79 5.30 -3.84
N PHE A 68 12.65 5.65 -4.81
CA PHE A 68 12.27 6.55 -5.90
C PHE A 68 11.12 5.98 -6.74
N LEU A 69 11.24 4.72 -7.18
CA LEU A 69 10.23 4.03 -7.98
C LEU A 69 8.92 3.86 -7.21
N SER A 70 8.97 3.49 -5.93
CA SER A 70 7.77 3.35 -5.09
C SER A 70 7.08 4.69 -4.85
N ALA A 71 7.85 5.77 -4.66
CA ALA A 71 7.30 7.11 -4.48
C ALA A 71 6.66 7.61 -5.79
N LEU A 72 7.31 7.39 -6.94
CA LEU A 72 6.77 7.75 -8.25
C LEU A 72 5.52 6.92 -8.58
N GLY A 73 5.53 5.63 -8.30
CA GLY A 73 4.38 4.74 -8.49
C GLY A 73 3.21 5.10 -7.58
N LEU A 74 3.49 5.46 -6.31
CA LEU A 74 2.48 5.97 -5.39
C LEU A 74 1.89 7.30 -5.89
N ALA A 75 2.72 8.23 -6.35
CA ALA A 75 2.25 9.49 -6.91
C ALA A 75 1.37 9.27 -8.16
N ALA A 76 1.76 8.35 -9.05
CA ALA A 76 0.95 7.96 -10.21
C ALA A 76 -0.40 7.36 -9.80
N ALA A 77 -0.43 6.50 -8.77
CA ALA A 77 -1.67 5.91 -8.25
C ALA A 77 -2.60 6.96 -7.61
N ILE A 78 -2.04 7.90 -6.85
CA ILE A 78 -2.80 9.03 -6.26
C ILE A 78 -3.38 9.89 -7.38
N LEU A 79 -2.57 10.24 -8.38
CA LEU A 79 -3.01 11.03 -9.53
C LEU A 79 -4.12 10.30 -10.30
N ALA A 80 -3.99 8.99 -10.54
CA ALA A 80 -5.04 8.20 -11.17
C ALA A 80 -6.35 8.25 -10.37
N GLY A 81 -6.30 8.09 -9.04
CA GLY A 81 -7.49 8.19 -8.21
C GLY A 81 -8.10 9.60 -8.17
N LEU A 82 -7.27 10.65 -8.19
CA LEU A 82 -7.76 12.03 -8.31
C LEU A 82 -8.46 12.25 -9.65
N LEU A 83 -7.87 11.75 -10.75
CA LEU A 83 -8.51 11.79 -12.06
C LEU A 83 -9.82 11.01 -12.05
N GLN A 84 -9.90 9.84 -11.42
CA GLN A 84 -11.14 9.08 -11.31
C GLN A 84 -12.26 9.88 -10.62
N LEU A 85 -11.94 10.61 -9.54
CA LEU A 85 -12.89 11.48 -8.85
C LEU A 85 -13.34 12.68 -9.71
N LEU A 86 -12.49 13.16 -10.61
CA LEU A 86 -12.77 14.30 -11.50
C LEU A 86 -13.49 13.88 -12.81
N VAL A 87 -13.17 12.69 -13.33
CA VAL A 87 -13.66 12.17 -14.62
C VAL A 87 -15.11 11.72 -14.54
N ILE A 88 -15.51 11.06 -13.44
CA ILE A 88 -16.85 10.48 -13.30
C ILE A 88 -17.98 11.53 -13.33
N PRO A 89 -17.82 12.76 -12.80
CA PRO A 89 -18.93 13.71 -12.79
C PRO A 89 -18.80 14.96 -13.69
N TYR A 90 -17.63 15.34 -14.23
CA TYR A 90 -17.45 16.76 -14.62
C TYR A 90 -16.89 17.10 -16.00
N PHE A 91 -16.09 16.27 -16.68
CA PHE A 91 -15.22 16.82 -17.74
C PHE A 91 -15.43 16.36 -19.18
N GLY A 92 -16.20 15.31 -19.47
CA GLY A 92 -16.52 14.92 -20.86
C GLY A 92 -15.29 14.81 -21.81
N ALA A 93 -14.09 14.62 -21.25
CA ALA A 93 -12.82 14.76 -21.93
C ALA A 93 -12.17 13.38 -22.08
N PRO A 94 -12.21 12.76 -23.27
CA PRO A 94 -11.77 11.37 -23.47
C PRO A 94 -10.31 11.11 -23.07
N TRP A 95 -9.43 12.10 -23.27
CA TRP A 95 -8.01 12.00 -22.95
C TRP A 95 -7.73 11.85 -21.44
N LEU A 96 -8.62 12.31 -20.56
CA LEU A 96 -8.51 12.09 -19.12
C LEU A 96 -8.74 10.61 -18.77
N GLY A 97 -9.65 9.94 -19.47
CA GLY A 97 -9.92 8.50 -19.32
C GLY A 97 -8.70 7.67 -19.71
N THR A 98 -8.12 7.93 -20.89
CA THR A 98 -6.91 7.24 -21.34
C THR A 98 -5.72 7.49 -20.39
N SER A 99 -5.53 8.74 -19.94
CA SER A 99 -4.47 9.09 -18.99
C SER A 99 -4.63 8.36 -17.65
N MET A 100 -5.87 8.27 -17.15
CA MET A 100 -6.20 7.51 -15.95
C MET A 100 -5.85 6.02 -16.13
N LEU A 101 -6.23 5.39 -17.25
CA LEU A 101 -5.90 4.00 -17.54
C LEU A 101 -4.39 3.75 -17.60
N VAL A 102 -3.62 4.62 -18.26
CA VAL A 102 -2.16 4.51 -18.32
C VAL A 102 -1.54 4.60 -16.93
N LEU A 103 -1.97 5.58 -16.12
CA LEU A 103 -1.43 5.75 -14.77
C LEU A 103 -1.76 4.57 -13.86
N GLN A 104 -2.99 4.07 -13.95
CA GLN A 104 -3.53 3.08 -13.02
C GLN A 104 -3.17 1.64 -13.37
N VAL A 105 -3.30 1.26 -14.65
CA VAL A 105 -3.15 -0.12 -15.11
C VAL A 105 -1.70 -0.43 -15.47
N PHE A 106 -0.94 0.58 -15.91
CA PHE A 106 0.45 0.41 -16.33
C PHE A 106 1.46 1.04 -15.37
N LEU A 107 1.50 2.37 -15.32
CA LEU A 107 2.64 3.09 -14.76
C LEU A 107 2.81 2.83 -13.25
N ALA A 108 1.75 3.06 -12.47
CA ALA A 108 1.79 2.85 -11.03
C ALA A 108 2.17 1.42 -10.62
N PRO A 109 1.47 0.37 -11.09
CA PRO A 109 1.78 -0.99 -10.66
C PRO A 109 3.13 -1.50 -11.21
N ALA A 110 3.56 -1.10 -12.41
CA ALA A 110 4.89 -1.47 -12.91
C ALA A 110 6.03 -0.86 -12.07
N LEU A 111 5.89 0.41 -11.70
CA LEU A 111 6.86 1.09 -10.82
C LEU A 111 6.89 0.47 -9.43
N ILE A 112 5.72 0.16 -8.86
CA ILE A 112 5.59 -0.46 -7.54
C ILE A 112 6.15 -1.89 -7.54
N ALA A 113 5.87 -2.70 -8.57
CA ALA A 113 6.42 -4.04 -8.72
C ALA A 113 7.95 -4.02 -8.87
N THR A 114 8.50 -3.06 -9.61
CA THR A 114 9.95 -2.86 -9.73
C THR A 114 10.57 -2.43 -8.40
N ALA A 115 9.88 -1.58 -7.63
CA ALA A 115 10.30 -1.20 -6.28
C ALA A 115 10.28 -2.39 -5.30
N LEU A 116 9.27 -3.27 -5.42
CA LEU A 116 9.21 -4.52 -4.67
C LEU A 116 10.39 -5.43 -5.02
N ALA A 117 10.73 -5.58 -6.31
CA ALA A 117 11.90 -6.34 -6.74
C ALA A 117 13.21 -5.81 -6.13
N ALA A 118 13.36 -4.48 -6.05
CA ALA A 118 14.49 -3.84 -5.37
C ALA A 118 14.51 -4.13 -3.85
N LEU A 119 13.35 -4.10 -3.19
CA LEU A 119 13.22 -4.47 -1.77
C LEU A 119 13.59 -5.93 -1.51
N LEU A 120 13.10 -6.83 -2.35
CA LEU A 120 13.39 -8.27 -2.28
C LEU A 120 14.86 -8.57 -2.52
N ARG A 121 15.50 -7.86 -3.46
CA ARG A 121 16.95 -7.95 -3.67
C ARG A 121 17.74 -7.49 -2.44
N GLU A 122 17.39 -6.35 -1.87
CA GLU A 122 18.13 -5.75 -0.76
C GLU A 122 17.95 -6.50 0.57
N SER A 123 16.83 -7.18 0.73
CA SER A 123 16.61 -8.14 1.82
C SER A 123 17.37 -9.46 1.64
N GLY A 124 18.06 -9.66 0.51
CA GLY A 124 18.79 -10.89 0.20
C GLY A 124 17.91 -12.04 -0.26
N THR A 125 16.61 -11.80 -0.47
CA THR A 125 15.68 -12.85 -0.90
C THR A 125 15.83 -13.17 -2.39
N LEU A 126 16.08 -12.16 -3.24
CA LEU A 126 16.30 -12.35 -4.68
C LEU A 126 17.72 -11.96 -5.09
N GLY A 127 18.31 -12.74 -6.00
CA GLY A 127 19.55 -12.37 -6.68
C GLY A 127 19.34 -11.23 -7.69
N ALA A 128 20.44 -10.63 -8.16
CA ALA A 128 20.39 -9.49 -9.09
C ALA A 128 19.62 -9.82 -10.38
N LEU A 129 19.92 -10.94 -11.03
CA LEU A 129 19.21 -11.37 -12.25
C LEU A 129 17.73 -11.66 -12.01
N ALA A 130 17.39 -12.32 -10.90
CA ALA A 130 16.00 -12.62 -10.56
C ALA A 130 15.19 -11.33 -10.33
N SER A 131 15.77 -10.35 -9.63
CA SER A 131 15.11 -9.06 -9.42
C SER A 131 14.90 -8.28 -10.73
N LEU A 132 15.86 -8.33 -11.65
CA LEU A 132 15.72 -7.73 -12.98
C LEU A 132 14.67 -8.46 -13.81
N ALA A 133 14.65 -9.80 -13.77
CA ALA A 133 13.63 -10.59 -14.46
C ALA A 133 12.23 -10.25 -13.97
N VAL A 134 12.03 -10.16 -12.64
CA VAL A 134 10.74 -9.74 -12.05
C VAL A 134 10.34 -8.36 -12.55
N ALA A 135 11.26 -7.39 -12.59
CA ALA A 135 10.96 -6.04 -13.07
C ALA A 135 10.55 -6.01 -14.55
N VAL A 136 11.28 -6.72 -15.42
CA VAL A 136 10.99 -6.79 -16.86
C VAL A 136 9.68 -7.53 -17.13
N LEU A 137 9.45 -8.66 -16.46
CA LEU A 137 8.23 -9.45 -16.58
C LEU A 137 7.01 -8.67 -16.07
N ALA A 138 7.15 -7.94 -14.96
CA ALA A 138 6.09 -7.08 -14.45
C ALA A 138 5.78 -5.94 -15.46
N LEU A 139 6.80 -5.30 -16.02
CA LEU A 139 6.61 -4.25 -17.03
C LEU A 139 5.86 -4.79 -18.26
N ALA A 140 6.26 -5.96 -18.76
CA ALA A 140 5.58 -6.62 -19.87
C ALA A 140 4.12 -6.97 -19.52
N GLY A 141 3.89 -7.54 -18.33
CA GLY A 141 2.55 -7.90 -17.86
C GLY A 141 1.61 -6.71 -17.78
N PHE A 142 2.07 -5.59 -17.21
CA PHE A 142 1.27 -4.38 -17.10
C PHE A 142 1.10 -3.65 -18.44
N ALA A 143 2.09 -3.71 -19.35
CA ALA A 143 1.93 -3.20 -20.71
C ALA A 143 0.84 -3.97 -21.46
N SER A 144 0.83 -5.30 -21.34
CA SER A 144 -0.23 -6.14 -21.88
C SER A 144 -1.59 -5.87 -21.22
N ALA A 145 -1.64 -5.63 -19.91
CA ALA A 145 -2.88 -5.24 -19.22
C ALA A 145 -3.44 -3.91 -19.74
N LEU A 146 -2.58 -2.93 -20.02
CA LEU A 146 -3.00 -1.67 -20.64
C LEU A 146 -3.52 -1.89 -22.07
N ALA A 147 -2.87 -2.75 -22.85
CA ALA A 147 -3.36 -3.12 -24.18
C ALA A 147 -4.75 -3.78 -24.10
N VAL A 148 -4.97 -4.67 -23.12
CA VAL A 148 -6.29 -5.26 -22.87
C VAL A 148 -7.32 -4.19 -22.52
N ALA A 149 -7.00 -3.24 -21.63
CA ALA A 149 -7.92 -2.17 -21.25
C ALA A 149 -8.29 -1.27 -22.44
N ALA A 150 -7.30 -0.88 -23.25
CA ALA A 150 -7.52 -0.04 -24.43
C ALA A 150 -8.34 -0.77 -25.50
N LEU A 151 -8.02 -2.05 -25.76
CA LEU A 151 -8.81 -2.87 -26.67
C LEU A 151 -10.24 -3.00 -26.14
N TRP A 152 -10.42 -3.31 -24.85
CA TRP A 152 -11.74 -3.45 -24.24
C TRP A 152 -12.60 -2.19 -24.43
N GLU A 153 -12.06 -1.00 -24.16
CA GLU A 153 -12.74 0.28 -24.35
C GLU A 153 -13.18 0.48 -25.82
N SER A 154 -12.30 0.13 -26.78
CA SER A 154 -12.66 0.22 -28.21
C SER A 154 -13.77 -0.76 -28.63
N ALA A 155 -13.87 -1.94 -28.01
CA ALA A 155 -14.99 -2.85 -28.28
C ALA A 155 -16.32 -2.33 -27.73
N PHE A 156 -16.31 -1.69 -26.56
CA PHE A 156 -17.50 -1.05 -26.03
C PHE A 156 -18.01 0.02 -26.98
N ALA A 157 -17.14 0.90 -27.47
CA ALA A 157 -17.50 1.92 -28.45
C ALA A 157 -18.04 1.32 -29.76
N ALA A 158 -17.43 0.25 -30.26
CA ALA A 158 -17.90 -0.46 -31.45
C ALA A 158 -19.29 -1.08 -31.24
N ALA A 159 -19.54 -1.67 -30.08
CA ALA A 159 -20.82 -2.27 -29.72
C ALA A 159 -21.93 -1.20 -29.57
N GLU A 160 -21.62 -0.05 -28.96
CA GLU A 160 -22.53 1.09 -28.89
C GLU A 160 -22.88 1.65 -30.27
N ALA A 161 -21.93 1.63 -31.20
CA ALA A 161 -22.15 2.00 -32.60
C ALA A 161 -22.90 0.93 -33.42
N GLY A 162 -23.29 -0.20 -32.81
CA GLY A 162 -23.97 -1.31 -33.49
C GLY A 162 -23.08 -2.10 -34.45
N THR A 163 -21.76 -1.95 -34.34
CA THR A 163 -20.79 -2.65 -35.21
C THR A 163 -20.25 -3.91 -34.53
N ALA A 164 -20.13 -5.00 -35.30
CA ALA A 164 -19.55 -6.24 -34.79
C ALA A 164 -18.03 -6.12 -34.66
N ALA A 165 -17.47 -6.60 -33.54
CA ALA A 165 -16.03 -6.68 -33.35
C ALA A 165 -15.35 -7.59 -34.40
N THR A 166 -14.32 -7.08 -35.06
CA THR A 166 -13.56 -7.79 -36.10
C THR A 166 -12.78 -8.98 -35.53
N ALA A 167 -12.40 -9.94 -36.38
CA ALA A 167 -11.62 -11.11 -35.97
C ALA A 167 -10.22 -10.71 -35.43
N ASP A 168 -9.58 -9.75 -36.09
CA ASP A 168 -8.26 -9.24 -35.70
C ASP A 168 -8.27 -8.59 -34.31
N TYR A 169 -9.35 -7.86 -34.00
CA TYR A 169 -9.57 -7.29 -32.68
C TYR A 169 -9.62 -8.37 -31.59
N LYS A 170 -10.43 -9.42 -31.81
CA LYS A 170 -10.57 -10.53 -30.85
C LYS A 170 -9.24 -11.26 -30.66
N ALA A 171 -8.50 -11.47 -31.75
CA ALA A 171 -7.18 -12.08 -31.70
C ALA A 171 -6.19 -11.22 -30.89
N GLY A 172 -6.15 -9.91 -31.14
CA GLY A 172 -5.30 -8.98 -30.39
C GLY A 172 -5.61 -8.94 -28.90
N LEU A 173 -6.90 -8.98 -28.53
CA LEU A 173 -7.34 -9.03 -27.14
C LEU A 173 -6.89 -10.34 -26.46
N LEU A 174 -7.12 -11.49 -27.10
CA LEU A 174 -6.72 -12.79 -26.55
C LEU A 174 -5.20 -12.93 -26.41
N ILE A 175 -4.44 -12.46 -27.40
CA ILE A 175 -2.97 -12.44 -27.34
C ILE A 175 -2.52 -11.56 -26.17
N SER A 176 -3.09 -10.38 -26.00
CA SER A 176 -2.73 -9.46 -24.92
C SER A 176 -3.04 -10.06 -23.54
N ILE A 177 -4.21 -10.71 -23.40
CA ILE A 177 -4.56 -11.44 -22.17
C ILE A 177 -3.56 -12.56 -21.90
N ALA A 178 -3.26 -13.40 -22.90
CA ALA A 178 -2.35 -14.53 -22.75
C ALA A 178 -0.93 -14.09 -22.38
N VAL A 179 -0.40 -13.07 -23.06
CA VAL A 179 0.93 -12.53 -22.77
C VAL A 179 0.96 -11.87 -21.39
N GLY A 180 -0.04 -11.07 -21.05
CA GLY A 180 -0.14 -10.41 -19.74
C GLY A 180 -0.23 -11.42 -18.59
N TRP A 181 -1.02 -12.46 -18.77
CA TRP A 181 -1.16 -13.53 -17.79
C TRP A 181 0.14 -14.32 -17.64
N ALA A 182 0.76 -14.76 -18.75
CA ALA A 182 1.99 -15.53 -18.72
C ALA A 182 3.15 -14.76 -18.08
N THR A 183 3.33 -13.49 -18.47
CA THR A 183 4.41 -12.64 -17.93
C THR A 183 4.15 -12.24 -16.47
N GLY A 184 2.91 -11.92 -16.09
CA GLY A 184 2.53 -11.67 -14.71
C GLY A 184 2.73 -12.89 -13.81
N ALA A 185 2.32 -14.08 -14.27
CA ALA A 185 2.55 -15.32 -13.55
C ALA A 185 4.06 -15.63 -13.43
N ALA A 186 4.84 -15.44 -14.49
CA ALA A 186 6.29 -15.62 -14.44
C ALA A 186 6.97 -14.68 -13.43
N ALA A 187 6.53 -13.41 -13.36
CA ALA A 187 7.04 -12.44 -12.38
C ALA A 187 6.75 -12.90 -10.94
N ILE A 188 5.50 -13.29 -10.66
CA ILE A 188 5.07 -13.76 -9.33
C ILE A 188 5.81 -15.04 -8.96
N ALA A 189 5.85 -16.04 -9.85
CA ALA A 189 6.52 -17.31 -9.61
C ALA A 189 8.02 -17.15 -9.31
N THR A 190 8.69 -16.21 -10.00
CA THR A 190 10.10 -15.88 -9.75
C THR A 190 10.29 -15.22 -8.39
N GLY A 191 9.38 -14.31 -8.01
CA GLY A 191 9.40 -13.66 -6.69
C GLY A 191 9.17 -14.62 -5.52
N LEU A 192 8.30 -15.62 -5.69
CA LEU A 192 8.00 -16.62 -4.64
C LEU A 192 9.13 -17.63 -4.39
N GLN A 193 10.10 -17.76 -5.30
CA GLN A 193 11.15 -18.79 -5.17
C GLN A 193 11.88 -18.72 -3.83
N SER A 194 12.16 -17.51 -3.35
CA SER A 194 12.89 -17.27 -2.10
C SER A 194 12.08 -17.65 -0.87
N ALA A 195 10.78 -17.33 -0.85
CA ALA A 195 9.88 -17.71 0.23
C ALA A 195 9.75 -19.24 0.34
N LEU A 196 9.63 -19.93 -0.80
CA LEU A 196 9.50 -21.39 -0.81
C LEU A 196 10.80 -22.12 -0.45
N VAL A 197 11.97 -21.50 -0.68
CA VAL A 197 13.25 -22.01 -0.15
C VAL A 197 13.24 -22.00 1.37
N CYS A 198 12.80 -20.90 1.99
CA CYS A 198 12.72 -20.80 3.45
C CYS A 198 11.75 -21.82 4.07
N LEU A 199 10.75 -22.27 3.30
CA LEU A 199 9.79 -23.29 3.72
C LEU A 199 10.27 -24.73 3.47
N GLY A 200 11.48 -24.94 2.95
CA GLY A 200 12.09 -26.27 2.80
C GLY A 200 11.61 -27.08 1.59
N PHE A 201 10.95 -26.46 0.61
CA PHE A 201 10.47 -27.17 -0.59
C PHE A 201 11.62 -27.61 -1.51
N SER A 202 11.48 -28.80 -2.10
CA SER A 202 12.40 -29.29 -3.13
C SER A 202 12.39 -28.39 -4.37
N ARG A 203 13.42 -28.46 -5.23
CA ARG A 203 13.50 -27.59 -6.43
C ARG A 203 12.31 -27.80 -7.38
N VAL A 204 11.83 -29.03 -7.53
CA VAL A 204 10.70 -29.34 -8.43
C VAL A 204 9.39 -28.84 -7.82
N ASP A 205 9.16 -29.12 -6.54
CA ASP A 205 7.96 -28.68 -5.83
C ASP A 205 7.85 -27.15 -5.79
N ARG A 206 8.98 -26.45 -5.67
CA ARG A 206 9.02 -24.99 -5.72
C ARG A 206 8.46 -24.43 -7.01
N TRP A 207 8.87 -24.98 -8.16
CA TRP A 207 8.37 -24.49 -9.46
C TRP A 207 6.91 -24.88 -9.69
N ALA A 208 6.50 -26.07 -9.25
CA ALA A 208 5.11 -26.51 -9.34
C ALA A 208 4.18 -25.61 -8.51
N TRP A 209 4.50 -25.40 -7.22
CA TRP A 209 3.70 -24.57 -6.33
C TRP A 209 3.76 -23.08 -6.70
N ALA A 210 4.94 -22.55 -7.02
CA ALA A 210 5.06 -21.16 -7.45
C ALA A 210 4.28 -20.92 -8.75
N GLY A 211 4.34 -21.85 -9.71
CA GLY A 211 3.59 -21.78 -10.96
C GLY A 211 2.09 -21.79 -10.72
N LEU A 212 1.58 -22.74 -9.92
CA LEU A 212 0.16 -22.84 -9.59
C LEU A 212 -0.36 -21.57 -8.91
N VAL A 213 0.32 -21.11 -7.85
CA VAL A 213 -0.05 -19.88 -7.14
C VAL A 213 0.00 -18.68 -8.08
N ALA A 214 1.02 -18.58 -8.92
CA ALA A 214 1.20 -17.44 -9.81
C ALA A 214 0.16 -17.38 -10.93
N VAL A 215 -0.19 -18.52 -11.53
CA VAL A 215 -1.24 -18.60 -12.57
C VAL A 215 -2.58 -18.16 -11.99
N LEU A 216 -2.90 -18.53 -10.75
CA LEU A 216 -4.15 -18.11 -10.11
C LEU A 216 -4.10 -16.65 -9.62
N ALA A 217 -2.97 -16.20 -9.07
CA ALA A 217 -2.83 -14.86 -8.50
C ALA A 217 -2.74 -13.76 -9.55
N ALA A 218 -2.14 -14.01 -10.72
CA ALA A 218 -1.96 -13.00 -11.76
C ALA A 218 -3.27 -12.32 -12.21
N PRO A 219 -4.34 -13.05 -12.60
CA PRO A 219 -5.60 -12.41 -13.03
C PRO A 219 -6.29 -11.71 -11.86
N VAL A 220 -6.23 -12.27 -10.65
CA VAL A 220 -6.78 -11.64 -9.44
C VAL A 220 -6.10 -10.30 -9.18
N LEU A 221 -4.76 -10.25 -9.22
CA LEU A 221 -4.00 -9.02 -9.05
C LEU A 221 -4.29 -8.01 -10.16
N ALA A 222 -4.35 -8.45 -11.42
CA ALA A 222 -4.67 -7.59 -12.56
C ALA A 222 -6.05 -6.93 -12.39
N LEU A 223 -7.08 -7.71 -12.06
CA LEU A 223 -8.44 -7.20 -11.80
C LEU A 223 -8.49 -6.30 -10.58
N SER A 224 -7.75 -6.64 -9.52
CA SER A 224 -7.75 -5.84 -8.29
C SER A 224 -7.11 -4.46 -8.51
N LEU A 225 -6.14 -4.35 -9.42
CA LEU A 225 -5.50 -3.09 -9.81
C LEU A 225 -6.38 -2.19 -10.69
N LEU A 226 -7.57 -2.66 -11.12
CA LEU A 226 -8.62 -1.81 -11.69
C LEU A 226 -9.23 -0.82 -10.68
N SER A 227 -8.85 -0.91 -9.40
CA SER A 227 -9.04 0.18 -8.44
C SER A 227 -7.70 0.86 -8.12
N PRO A 228 -7.60 2.21 -8.16
CA PRO A 228 -6.37 2.92 -7.78
C PRO A 228 -6.01 2.70 -6.30
N THR A 229 -6.99 2.26 -5.49
CA THR A 229 -6.84 1.91 -4.08
C THR A 229 -5.69 0.96 -3.81
N LEU A 230 -5.59 -0.13 -4.57
CA LEU A 230 -4.54 -1.11 -4.34
C LEU A 230 -3.17 -0.61 -4.79
N GLY A 231 -3.11 0.21 -5.84
CA GLY A 231 -1.88 0.90 -6.23
C GLY A 231 -1.38 1.82 -5.10
N VAL A 232 -2.27 2.62 -4.52
CA VAL A 232 -1.93 3.51 -3.39
C VAL A 232 -1.47 2.70 -2.17
N LEU A 233 -2.25 1.70 -1.74
CA LEU A 233 -1.91 0.91 -0.55
C LEU A 233 -0.58 0.16 -0.73
N SER A 234 -0.37 -0.47 -1.89
CA SER A 234 0.87 -1.18 -2.19
C SER A 234 2.06 -0.22 -2.23
N GLY A 235 1.90 0.95 -2.84
CA GLY A 235 2.92 2.00 -2.88
C GLY A 235 3.30 2.50 -1.48
N ILE A 236 2.32 2.73 -0.59
CA ILE A 236 2.56 3.11 0.80
C ILE A 236 3.32 2.03 1.56
N VAL A 237 2.88 0.77 1.45
CA VAL A 237 3.49 -0.36 2.15
C VAL A 237 4.94 -0.55 1.70
N ILE A 238 5.19 -0.63 0.39
CA ILE A 238 6.53 -0.88 -0.16
C ILE A 238 7.47 0.29 0.16
N LEU A 239 7.01 1.53 0.01
CA LEU A 239 7.79 2.72 0.38
C LEU A 239 8.15 2.72 1.87
N SER A 240 7.19 2.40 2.74
CA SER A 240 7.42 2.32 4.19
C SER A 240 8.43 1.23 4.55
N LEU A 241 8.34 0.05 3.94
CA LEU A 241 9.28 -1.05 4.15
C LEU A 241 10.69 -0.69 3.69
N LEU A 242 10.83 -0.06 2.53
CA LEU A 242 12.12 0.39 2.00
C LEU A 242 12.77 1.44 2.90
N LEU A 243 12.00 2.42 3.39
CA LEU A 243 12.48 3.45 4.30
C LEU A 243 12.93 2.86 5.64
N ASN A 244 12.16 1.90 6.17
CA ASN A 244 12.54 1.23 7.41
C ASN A 244 13.80 0.36 7.23
N HIS A 245 13.91 -0.34 6.11
CA HIS A 245 15.10 -1.14 5.77
C HIS A 245 16.37 -0.27 5.69
N ARG A 246 16.26 0.92 5.08
CA ARG A 246 17.36 1.90 5.05
C ARG A 246 17.77 2.34 6.46
N GLY A 247 16.79 2.69 7.30
CA GLY A 247 17.04 3.16 8.66
C GLY A 247 17.72 2.09 9.54
N HIS A 248 17.34 0.82 9.41
CA HIS A 248 17.98 -0.27 10.14
C HIS A 248 19.46 -0.48 9.76
N ARG A 249 19.82 -0.31 8.47
CA ARG A 249 21.22 -0.39 8.03
C ARG A 249 22.07 0.74 8.60
N GLU A 250 21.56 1.97 8.57
CA GLU A 250 22.26 3.14 9.12
C GLU A 250 22.49 2.98 10.64
N GLN A 251 21.56 2.39 11.39
CA GLN A 251 21.70 2.14 12.84
C GLN A 251 22.60 0.96 13.22
N ARG A 252 22.67 -0.11 12.41
CA ARG A 252 23.61 -1.22 12.70
C ARG A 252 25.07 -0.75 12.67
N GLY A 253 25.38 0.31 11.93
CA GLY A 253 26.70 0.96 11.93
C GLY A 253 26.93 1.93 13.10
N ALA A 254 25.89 2.38 13.79
CA ALA A 254 25.96 3.38 14.86
C ALA A 254 25.22 2.86 16.11
N ARG A 255 25.88 2.06 16.94
CA ARG A 255 25.23 1.47 18.13
C ARG A 255 25.62 2.19 19.42
N SER A 256 24.61 2.78 20.04
CA SER A 256 24.27 2.65 21.47
C SER A 256 22.76 2.85 21.59
N LEU A 257 22.01 1.78 21.88
CA LEU A 257 20.56 1.87 22.06
C LEU A 257 20.28 2.55 23.41
N PRO A 258 19.48 3.63 23.46
CA PRO A 258 19.01 4.15 24.73
C PRO A 258 18.07 3.13 25.39
N PRO A 259 18.02 3.11 26.74
CA PRO A 259 17.20 2.16 27.48
C PRO A 259 15.72 2.32 27.15
N ILE A 260 15.02 1.18 27.07
CA ILE A 260 13.57 1.14 26.97
C ILE A 260 13.02 1.68 28.29
N VAL A 261 12.50 2.90 28.28
CA VAL A 261 11.77 3.46 29.43
C VAL A 261 10.53 2.61 29.64
N ALA A 262 10.46 1.93 30.79
CA ALA A 262 9.30 1.11 31.17
C ALA A 262 8.06 2.02 31.26
N ALA A 263 6.97 1.61 30.63
CA ALA A 263 5.72 2.36 30.69
C ALA A 263 5.17 2.36 32.12
N GLU A 264 4.79 3.53 32.63
CA GLU A 264 4.17 3.64 33.95
C GLU A 264 2.82 2.89 33.99
N PRO A 265 2.51 2.21 35.10
CA PRO A 265 1.22 1.56 35.28
C PRO A 265 0.10 2.60 35.29
N VAL A 266 -0.93 2.38 34.48
CA VAL A 266 -2.12 3.24 34.41
C VAL A 266 -2.91 3.13 35.72
N SER A 267 -3.24 4.26 36.33
CA SER A 267 -4.04 4.31 37.56
C SER A 267 -5.43 3.66 37.40
N GLY A 268 -5.92 3.01 38.46
CA GLY A 268 -7.20 2.28 38.43
C GLY A 268 -8.40 3.15 38.04
N LEU A 269 -8.44 4.40 38.51
CA LEU A 269 -9.48 5.39 38.16
C LEU A 269 -9.49 5.74 36.67
N GLY A 270 -8.31 5.93 36.05
CA GLY A 270 -8.20 6.23 34.62
C GLY A 270 -8.65 5.05 33.75
N ARG A 271 -8.33 3.82 34.18
CA ARG A 271 -8.78 2.59 33.51
C ARG A 271 -10.29 2.39 33.62
N ALA A 272 -10.88 2.67 34.79
CA ALA A 272 -12.33 2.57 35.01
C ALA A 272 -13.11 3.58 34.15
N ALA A 273 -12.67 4.84 34.12
CA ALA A 273 -13.32 5.87 33.30
C ALA A 273 -13.27 5.54 31.79
N ALA A 274 -12.12 5.06 31.30
CA ALA A 274 -11.99 4.62 29.92
C ALA A 274 -12.87 3.40 29.61
N ALA A 275 -12.99 2.45 30.55
CA ALA A 275 -13.87 1.28 30.40
C ALA A 275 -15.34 1.69 30.33
N SER A 276 -15.78 2.65 31.15
CA SER A 276 -17.15 3.18 31.12
C SER A 276 -17.46 3.85 29.78
N LEU A 277 -16.54 4.65 29.24
CA LEU A 277 -16.68 5.26 27.91
C LEU A 277 -16.76 4.20 26.80
N ALA A 278 -15.96 3.13 26.89
CA ALA A 278 -15.99 2.04 25.93
C ALA A 278 -17.32 1.26 25.96
N TRP A 279 -17.87 0.99 27.15
CA TRP A 279 -19.20 0.37 27.31
C TRP A 279 -20.33 1.25 26.79
N LEU A 280 -20.27 2.55 27.08
CA LEU A 280 -21.25 3.52 26.61
C LEU A 280 -21.19 3.64 25.08
N GLY A 281 -19.99 3.68 24.51
CA GLY A 281 -19.77 3.59 23.06
C GLY A 281 -20.36 2.32 22.46
N PHE A 282 -20.12 1.15 23.06
CA PHE A 282 -20.73 -0.11 22.61
C PHE A 282 -22.26 -0.08 22.62
N ALA A 283 -22.87 0.39 23.72
CA ALA A 283 -24.32 0.46 23.86
C ALA A 283 -24.95 1.39 22.81
N ILE A 284 -24.44 2.63 22.71
CA ILE A 284 -24.89 3.60 21.70
C ILE A 284 -24.69 3.03 20.30
N GLY A 285 -23.52 2.47 20.00
CA GLY A 285 -23.21 1.96 18.67
C GLY A 285 -24.12 0.80 18.26
N THR A 286 -24.40 -0.13 19.18
CA THR A 286 -25.27 -1.29 18.92
C THR A 286 -26.71 -0.85 18.67
N MET A 287 -27.24 0.06 19.49
CA MET A 287 -28.57 0.64 19.25
C MET A 287 -28.61 1.43 17.93
N SER A 288 -27.55 2.18 17.62
CA SER A 288 -27.45 2.96 16.38
C SER A 288 -27.45 2.08 15.14
N VAL A 289 -26.70 0.96 15.15
CA VAL A 289 -26.69 -0.02 14.06
C VAL A 289 -28.06 -0.70 13.92
N ALA A 290 -28.67 -1.13 15.04
CA ALA A 290 -30.00 -1.72 15.02
C ALA A 290 -31.04 -0.73 14.43
N PHE A 291 -30.98 0.54 14.83
CA PHE A 291 -31.84 1.59 14.30
C PHE A 291 -31.57 1.90 12.83
N ALA A 292 -30.30 1.92 12.40
CA ALA A 292 -29.95 2.13 11.00
C ALA A 292 -30.59 1.09 10.08
N LEU A 293 -30.63 -0.17 10.53
CA LEU A 293 -31.08 -1.32 9.74
C LEU A 293 -32.59 -1.57 9.83
N THR A 294 -33.20 -1.29 11.00
CA THR A 294 -34.58 -1.69 11.29
C THR A 294 -35.49 -0.54 11.73
N GLY A 295 -34.95 0.68 11.91
CA GLY A 295 -35.63 1.80 12.54
C GLY A 295 -36.92 2.24 11.86
N SER A 296 -37.05 2.07 10.54
CA SER A 296 -38.27 2.39 9.79
C SER A 296 -39.45 1.47 10.12
N HIS A 297 -39.21 0.36 10.81
CA HIS A 297 -40.23 -0.59 11.27
C HIS A 297 -40.52 -0.45 12.77
N TRP A 298 -39.86 0.47 13.48
CA TRP A 298 -40.05 0.61 14.92
C TRP A 298 -41.39 1.31 15.22
N PRO A 299 -42.17 0.81 16.20
CA PRO A 299 -43.46 1.40 16.54
C PRO A 299 -43.32 2.88 16.93
N GLY A 300 -44.16 3.75 16.36
CA GLY A 300 -44.19 5.18 16.68
C GLY A 300 -43.11 6.03 15.99
N VAL A 301 -42.28 5.44 15.11
CA VAL A 301 -41.28 6.18 14.33
C VAL A 301 -41.81 6.42 12.91
N ALA A 302 -42.15 7.66 12.59
CA ALA A 302 -42.59 8.08 11.24
C ALA A 302 -41.39 8.50 10.37
N LEU A 303 -40.39 7.64 10.23
CA LEU A 303 -39.21 7.87 9.40
C LEU A 303 -39.16 6.85 8.27
N ASP A 304 -38.73 7.27 7.08
CA ASP A 304 -38.41 6.33 6.01
C ASP A 304 -37.09 5.58 6.29
N GLY A 305 -36.83 4.51 5.53
CA GLY A 305 -35.62 3.70 5.70
C GLY A 305 -34.31 4.49 5.52
N THR A 306 -34.31 5.51 4.67
CA THR A 306 -33.14 6.35 4.41
C THR A 306 -32.85 7.25 5.60
N GLN A 307 -33.89 7.87 6.18
CA GLN A 307 -33.80 8.72 7.36
C GLN A 307 -33.40 7.90 8.60
N SER A 308 -33.97 6.71 8.79
CA SER A 308 -33.55 5.79 9.87
C SER A 308 -32.08 5.39 9.73
N MET A 309 -31.64 5.06 8.51
CA MET A 309 -30.23 4.76 8.23
C MET A 309 -29.31 5.95 8.56
N GLN A 310 -29.69 7.17 8.16
CA GLN A 310 -28.94 8.40 8.41
C GLN A 310 -28.77 8.69 9.92
N TRP A 311 -29.85 8.63 10.69
CA TRP A 311 -29.80 8.77 12.15
C TRP A 311 -28.93 7.69 12.81
N GLY A 312 -29.05 6.44 12.34
CA GLY A 312 -28.23 5.35 12.85
C GLY A 312 -26.74 5.52 12.52
N ILE A 313 -26.39 6.02 11.34
CA ILE A 313 -25.00 6.36 10.99
C ILE A 313 -24.48 7.50 11.89
N ALA A 314 -25.27 8.56 12.09
CA ALA A 314 -24.90 9.67 12.97
C ALA A 314 -24.65 9.21 14.43
N GLY A 315 -25.53 8.34 14.95
CA GLY A 315 -25.35 7.70 16.26
C GLY A 315 -24.12 6.78 16.33
N GLY A 316 -23.81 6.07 15.24
CA GLY A 316 -22.59 5.28 15.10
C GLY A 316 -21.31 6.13 15.19
N PHE A 317 -21.30 7.35 14.63
CA PHE A 317 -20.18 8.28 14.80
C PHE A 317 -20.04 8.80 16.24
N LEU A 318 -21.15 9.01 16.95
CA LEU A 318 -21.12 9.35 18.37
C LEU A 318 -20.51 8.20 19.20
N SER A 319 -20.86 6.95 18.88
CA SER A 319 -20.22 5.77 19.45
C SER A 319 -18.71 5.76 19.21
N ALA A 320 -18.27 6.04 17.98
CA ALA A 320 -16.85 6.13 17.64
C ALA A 320 -16.12 7.22 18.45
N LEU A 321 -16.77 8.36 18.71
CA LEU A 321 -16.23 9.44 19.53
C LEU A 321 -15.89 8.95 20.95
N MET A 322 -16.78 8.17 21.56
CA MET A 322 -16.57 7.59 22.89
C MET A 322 -15.39 6.61 22.91
N VAL A 323 -15.25 5.78 21.87
CA VAL A 323 -14.13 4.83 21.73
C VAL A 323 -12.80 5.58 21.59
N VAL A 324 -12.75 6.63 20.77
CA VAL A 324 -11.54 7.47 20.60
C VAL A 324 -11.16 8.15 21.92
N LEU A 325 -12.12 8.70 22.66
CA LEU A 325 -11.87 9.31 23.98
C LEU A 325 -11.36 8.30 25.00
N ALA A 326 -11.92 7.08 25.02
CA ALA A 326 -11.44 6.01 25.89
C ALA A 326 -9.98 5.63 25.58
N LEU A 327 -9.63 5.46 24.31
CA LEU A 327 -8.25 5.17 23.87
C LEU A 327 -7.31 6.34 24.17
N ALA A 328 -7.76 7.58 23.96
CA ALA A 328 -7.00 8.79 24.23
C ALA A 328 -6.63 8.90 25.72
N GLY A 329 -7.60 8.68 26.61
CA GLY A 329 -7.38 8.71 28.05
C GLY A 329 -6.30 7.74 28.50
N LEU A 330 -6.35 6.50 27.98
CA LEU A 330 -5.32 5.48 28.25
C LEU A 330 -3.95 5.88 27.70
N ALA A 331 -3.90 6.36 26.46
CA ALA A 331 -2.66 6.69 25.79
C ALA A 331 -1.97 7.91 26.44
N VAL A 332 -2.72 8.94 26.83
CA VAL A 332 -2.18 10.14 27.49
C VAL A 332 -1.60 9.82 28.87
N VAL A 333 -2.26 8.96 29.64
CA VAL A 333 -1.75 8.53 30.96
C VAL A 333 -0.49 7.69 30.79
N ARG A 334 -0.47 6.77 29.83
CA ARG A 334 0.63 5.83 29.63
C ARG A 334 1.88 6.46 29.00
N TYR A 335 1.72 7.52 28.19
CA TYR A 335 2.80 8.12 27.41
C TYR A 335 2.89 9.64 27.62
N ARG A 336 3.25 10.08 28.83
CA ARG A 336 3.35 11.52 29.19
C ARG A 336 4.22 12.33 28.23
N GLU A 337 5.36 11.80 27.81
CA GLU A 337 6.28 12.48 26.88
C GLU A 337 5.67 12.68 25.48
N LEU A 338 4.67 11.87 25.11
CA LEU A 338 3.96 11.96 23.85
C LEU A 338 2.61 12.67 23.97
N ARG A 339 2.29 13.24 25.15
CA ARG A 339 0.96 13.83 25.43
C ARG A 339 0.54 14.85 24.37
N ALA A 340 1.40 15.82 24.04
CA ALA A 340 1.07 16.84 23.04
C ALA A 340 0.78 16.24 21.66
N ARG A 341 1.52 15.18 21.28
CA ARG A 341 1.34 14.46 20.01
C ARG A 341 0.03 13.67 20.00
N ILE A 342 -0.26 12.97 21.08
CA ILE A 342 -1.51 12.20 21.24
C ILE A 342 -2.71 13.15 21.24
N SER A 343 -2.65 14.26 21.99
CA SER A 343 -3.72 15.26 22.03
C SER A 343 -4.01 15.86 20.64
N LEU A 344 -2.98 16.14 19.84
CA LEU A 344 -3.17 16.63 18.47
C LEU A 344 -3.90 15.59 17.60
N LEU A 345 -3.46 14.33 17.62
CA LEU A 345 -4.10 13.25 16.86
C LEU A 345 -5.55 13.04 17.28
N VAL A 346 -5.81 13.04 18.58
CA VAL A 346 -7.17 12.92 19.14
C VAL A 346 -8.02 14.10 18.69
N GLY A 347 -7.53 15.34 18.77
CA GLY A 347 -8.25 16.52 18.28
C GLY A 347 -8.66 16.41 16.82
N ILE A 348 -7.75 15.96 15.95
CA ILE A 348 -8.04 15.74 14.52
C ILE A 348 -9.10 14.65 14.33
N SER A 349 -9.00 13.52 15.05
CA SER A 349 -9.99 12.44 14.97
C SER A 349 -11.37 12.86 15.46
N LEU A 350 -11.45 13.57 16.60
CA LEU A 350 -12.71 14.05 17.15
C LEU A 350 -13.38 15.06 16.20
N LEU A 351 -12.61 16.00 15.63
CA LEU A 351 -13.12 16.95 14.64
C LEU A 351 -13.74 16.24 13.44
N GLY A 352 -13.03 15.27 12.86
CA GLY A 352 -13.53 14.50 11.72
C GLY A 352 -14.82 13.71 12.04
N LEU A 353 -14.89 13.09 13.23
CA LEU A 353 -16.06 12.34 13.68
C LEU A 353 -17.27 13.23 13.94
N VAL A 354 -17.08 14.41 14.53
CA VAL A 354 -18.17 15.38 14.75
C VAL A 354 -18.72 15.88 13.41
N ILE A 355 -17.85 16.23 12.47
CA ILE A 355 -18.28 16.67 11.13
C ILE A 355 -19.10 15.55 10.46
N ALA A 356 -18.63 14.30 10.50
CA ALA A 356 -19.35 13.19 9.89
C ALA A 356 -20.69 12.87 10.58
N ALA A 357 -20.75 12.98 11.91
CA ALA A 357 -22.00 12.81 12.64
C ALA A 357 -23.03 13.86 12.21
N VAL A 358 -22.64 15.13 12.15
CA VAL A 358 -23.51 16.26 11.77
C VAL A 358 -23.98 16.13 10.32
N THR A 359 -23.07 15.81 9.39
CA THR A 359 -23.43 15.73 7.97
C THR A 359 -24.17 14.45 7.58
N SER A 360 -24.21 13.47 8.48
CA SER A 360 -25.06 12.27 8.34
C SER A 360 -26.48 12.48 8.83
N LEU A 361 -26.79 13.61 9.49
CA LEU A 361 -28.15 13.91 9.93
C LEU A 361 -29.08 14.15 8.73
N PRO A 362 -30.37 13.76 8.83
CA PRO A 362 -31.34 13.95 7.74
C PRO A 362 -31.72 15.40 7.46
N LEU A 363 -31.12 16.35 8.19
CA LEU A 363 -31.17 17.77 7.86
C LEU A 363 -30.49 18.06 6.52
N PHE A 364 -29.60 17.18 6.05
CA PHE A 364 -28.89 17.33 4.79
C PHE A 364 -29.26 16.20 3.82
N ASP A 365 -29.97 16.57 2.76
CA ASP A 365 -30.28 15.67 1.65
C ASP A 365 -29.01 15.03 1.07
N ALA A 366 -29.13 13.83 0.49
CA ALA A 366 -28.04 13.13 -0.18
C ALA A 366 -27.42 13.94 -1.32
N ALA A 367 -28.21 14.80 -1.97
CA ALA A 367 -27.73 15.73 -2.99
C ALA A 367 -27.15 17.05 -2.42
N SER A 368 -27.23 17.28 -1.10
CA SER A 368 -26.82 18.55 -0.49
C SER A 368 -25.31 18.77 -0.62
N PRO A 369 -24.86 19.91 -1.17
CA PRO A 369 -23.43 20.25 -1.25
C PRO A 369 -22.76 20.30 0.13
N ILE A 370 -23.51 20.68 1.18
CA ILE A 370 -23.01 20.76 2.56
C ILE A 370 -22.65 19.37 3.09
N ARG A 371 -23.48 18.36 2.78
CA ARG A 371 -23.21 16.96 3.15
C ARG A 371 -21.91 16.47 2.52
N TRP A 372 -21.74 16.70 1.22
CA TRP A 372 -20.54 16.30 0.50
C TRP A 372 -19.29 17.05 0.97
N ALA A 373 -19.40 18.35 1.25
CA ALA A 373 -18.32 19.14 1.84
C ALA A 373 -17.91 18.59 3.22
N GLY A 374 -18.88 18.18 4.04
CA GLY A 374 -18.61 17.57 5.33
C GLY A 374 -17.96 16.19 5.23
N VAL A 375 -18.44 15.32 4.33
CA VAL A 375 -17.80 14.03 4.07
C VAL A 375 -16.35 14.24 3.63
N LEU A 376 -16.11 15.17 2.71
CA LEU A 376 -14.76 15.53 2.28
C LEU A 376 -13.90 16.03 3.45
N ALA A 377 -14.43 16.90 4.30
CA ALA A 377 -13.73 17.40 5.48
C ALA A 377 -13.39 16.27 6.48
N THR A 378 -14.28 15.30 6.70
CA THR A 378 -13.97 14.13 7.53
C THR A 378 -12.87 13.27 6.91
N VAL A 379 -12.94 13.04 5.60
CA VAL A 379 -11.90 12.30 4.87
C VAL A 379 -10.55 13.01 4.98
N LEU A 380 -10.51 14.34 4.87
CA LEU A 380 -9.31 15.14 5.06
C LEU A 380 -8.79 15.07 6.50
N CYS A 381 -9.66 15.04 7.52
CA CYS A 381 -9.24 14.82 8.90
C CYS A 381 -8.53 13.46 9.06
N GLY A 382 -9.09 12.39 8.47
CA GLY A 382 -8.44 11.07 8.45
C GLY A 382 -7.10 11.07 7.71
N ALA A 383 -7.01 11.80 6.59
CA ALA A 383 -5.77 11.96 5.83
C ALA A 383 -4.69 12.67 6.65
N VAL A 384 -5.04 13.79 7.31
CA VAL A 384 -4.12 14.55 8.17
C VAL A 384 -3.69 13.71 9.37
N PHE A 385 -4.60 12.94 9.98
CA PHE A 385 -4.28 12.00 11.05
C PHE A 385 -3.21 10.99 10.61
N LEU A 386 -3.43 10.29 9.48
CA LEU A 386 -2.49 9.28 8.98
C LEU A 386 -1.16 9.91 8.54
N ALA A 387 -1.21 11.06 7.87
CA ALA A 387 -0.01 11.81 7.49
C ALA A 387 0.81 12.19 8.73
N THR A 388 0.16 12.66 9.80
CA THR A 388 0.83 13.05 11.05
C THR A 388 1.48 11.84 11.74
N VAL A 389 0.76 10.72 11.82
CA VAL A 389 1.29 9.46 12.36
C VAL A 389 2.49 8.98 11.54
N ALA A 390 2.38 8.99 10.21
CA ALA A 390 3.45 8.60 9.31
C ALA A 390 4.67 9.53 9.44
N TYR A 391 4.46 10.83 9.50
CA TYR A 391 5.51 11.82 9.68
C TYR A 391 6.34 11.53 10.93
N TRP A 392 5.70 11.14 12.05
CA TRP A 392 6.40 10.81 13.29
C TRP A 392 7.07 9.45 13.31
N ARG A 393 6.57 8.47 12.55
CA ARG A 393 7.17 7.12 12.48
C ARG A 393 8.31 7.02 11.48
N ILE A 394 8.22 7.74 10.36
CA ILE A 394 9.22 7.66 9.30
C ILE A 394 10.48 8.40 9.74
N ARG A 395 11.63 7.73 9.57
CA ARG A 395 12.95 8.29 9.85
C ARG A 395 13.57 8.86 8.57
N GLY A 396 14.38 9.91 8.71
CA GLY A 396 15.14 10.54 7.63
C GLY A 396 14.97 12.05 7.56
N SER A 397 15.34 12.66 6.43
CA SER A 397 15.30 14.11 6.26
C SER A 397 13.86 14.65 6.39
N ARG A 398 13.73 15.89 6.86
CA ARG A 398 12.42 16.55 7.04
C ARG A 398 11.61 16.53 5.74
N GLY A 399 12.25 16.84 4.60
CA GLY A 399 11.59 16.82 3.29
C GLY A 399 11.06 15.44 2.90
N MET A 400 11.84 14.38 3.12
CA MET A 400 11.39 13.02 2.84
C MET A 400 10.23 12.60 3.74
N ARG A 401 10.31 12.90 5.05
CA ARG A 401 9.24 12.60 6.00
C ARG A 401 7.94 13.31 5.64
N SER A 402 8.01 14.60 5.33
CA SER A 402 6.86 15.38 4.90
C SER A 402 6.28 14.85 3.59
N GLY A 403 7.12 14.55 2.60
CA GLY A 403 6.68 14.02 1.31
C GLY A 403 5.93 12.69 1.43
N VAL A 404 6.47 11.75 2.20
CA VAL A 404 5.83 10.44 2.40
C VAL A 404 4.55 10.56 3.24
N ALA A 405 4.56 11.40 4.29
CA ALA A 405 3.39 11.68 5.09
C ALA A 405 2.23 12.24 4.25
N VAL A 406 2.52 13.24 3.41
CA VAL A 406 1.54 13.83 2.49
C VAL A 406 1.04 12.78 1.49
N ALA A 407 1.93 11.95 0.94
CA ALA A 407 1.52 10.89 0.02
C ALA A 407 0.60 9.84 0.69
N ILE A 408 0.86 9.48 1.95
CA ILE A 408 -0.02 8.59 2.72
C ILE A 408 -1.39 9.23 2.96
N GLY A 409 -1.41 10.50 3.38
CA GLY A 409 -2.66 11.24 3.60
C GLY A 409 -3.48 11.38 2.32
N ALA A 410 -2.85 11.83 1.23
CA ALA A 410 -3.48 11.98 -0.07
C ALA A 410 -3.97 10.63 -0.62
N GLY A 411 -3.17 9.58 -0.48
CA GLY A 411 -3.54 8.22 -0.83
C GLY A 411 -4.80 7.76 -0.08
N TYR A 412 -4.82 7.94 1.23
CA TYR A 412 -6.01 7.65 2.04
C TYR A 412 -7.23 8.42 1.54
N SER A 413 -7.12 9.75 1.37
CA SER A 413 -8.27 10.57 1.02
C SER A 413 -8.90 10.21 -0.32
N VAL A 414 -8.08 9.82 -1.30
CA VAL A 414 -8.52 9.57 -2.67
C VAL A 414 -9.16 8.20 -2.84
N THR A 415 -8.80 7.22 -2.00
CA THR A 415 -9.11 5.81 -2.28
C THR A 415 -9.96 5.15 -1.19
N VAL A 416 -9.48 5.17 0.05
CA VAL A 416 -10.06 4.41 1.15
C VAL A 416 -10.91 5.29 2.06
N GLY A 417 -10.63 6.59 2.09
CA GLY A 417 -11.18 7.53 3.06
C GLY A 417 -12.70 7.52 3.09
N PHE A 418 -13.36 7.51 1.94
CA PHE A 418 -14.82 7.46 1.87
C PHE A 418 -15.39 6.18 2.50
N ILE A 419 -14.86 5.02 2.12
CA ILE A 419 -15.30 3.72 2.64
C ILE A 419 -15.05 3.63 4.15
N VAL A 420 -13.87 4.03 4.60
CA VAL A 420 -13.51 3.99 6.02
C VAL A 420 -14.38 4.94 6.84
N THR A 421 -14.66 6.14 6.34
CA THR A 421 -15.54 7.09 7.04
C THR A 421 -16.87 6.44 7.40
N PHE A 422 -17.56 5.78 6.47
CA PHE A 422 -18.83 5.12 6.80
C PHE A 422 -18.64 3.82 7.59
N ALA A 423 -17.61 3.03 7.30
CA ALA A 423 -17.34 1.79 8.03
C ALA A 423 -17.08 2.04 9.52
N VAL A 424 -16.48 3.18 9.89
CA VAL A 424 -16.21 3.55 11.29
C VAL A 424 -17.48 3.56 12.12
N ALA A 425 -18.61 4.05 11.59
CA ALA A 425 -19.89 4.08 12.32
C ALA A 425 -20.38 2.66 12.70
N PHE A 426 -20.10 1.65 11.88
CA PHE A 426 -20.48 0.26 12.10
C PHE A 426 -19.44 -0.54 12.88
N LEU A 427 -18.15 -0.18 12.79
CA LEU A 427 -17.05 -0.83 13.51
C LEU A 427 -16.88 -0.32 14.95
N ALA A 428 -17.36 0.89 15.26
CA ALA A 428 -17.33 1.48 16.58
C ALA A 428 -17.88 0.58 17.70
N PRO A 429 -19.07 -0.05 17.60
CA PRO A 429 -19.56 -0.93 18.68
C PRO A 429 -18.63 -2.13 18.92
N ILE A 430 -18.14 -2.77 17.86
CA ILE A 430 -17.24 -3.93 17.98
C ILE A 430 -15.94 -3.52 18.69
N THR A 431 -15.34 -2.40 18.28
CA THR A 431 -14.12 -1.89 18.92
C THR A 431 -14.36 -1.46 20.36
N GLY A 432 -15.50 -0.83 20.66
CA GLY A 432 -15.91 -0.48 22.03
C GLY A 432 -16.05 -1.70 22.93
N LEU A 433 -16.69 -2.78 22.45
CA LEU A 433 -16.82 -4.03 23.19
C LEU A 433 -15.47 -4.67 23.50
N LEU A 434 -14.62 -4.84 22.48
CA LEU A 434 -13.29 -5.42 22.64
C LEU A 434 -12.45 -4.62 23.63
N LEU A 435 -12.51 -3.30 23.54
CA LEU A 435 -11.79 -2.39 24.41
C LEU A 435 -12.30 -2.45 25.86
N ALA A 436 -13.62 -2.51 26.07
CA ALA A 436 -14.23 -2.65 27.39
C ALA A 436 -13.91 -4.00 28.05
N LEU A 437 -13.93 -5.10 27.28
CA LEU A 437 -13.53 -6.43 27.74
C LEU A 437 -12.04 -6.49 28.10
N TRP A 438 -11.19 -5.86 27.30
CA TRP A 438 -9.75 -5.79 27.59
C TRP A 438 -9.47 -5.04 28.89
N MET A 439 -10.11 -3.89 29.11
CA MET A 439 -9.91 -3.10 30.32
C MET A 439 -10.46 -3.77 31.59
N SER A 440 -11.59 -4.48 31.48
CA SER A 440 -12.21 -5.18 32.61
C SER A 440 -11.47 -6.45 33.04
N ARG A 441 -10.62 -7.02 32.16
CA ARG A 441 -9.75 -8.16 32.50
C ARG A 441 -8.48 -7.73 33.23
N GLY A 442 -7.89 -6.59 32.86
CA GLY A 442 -6.66 -6.10 33.49
C GLY A 442 -6.79 -5.80 34.99
N SER A 443 -7.97 -5.38 35.46
CA SER A 443 -8.21 -5.14 36.89
C SER A 443 -8.21 -6.41 37.75
N ARG A 444 -8.49 -7.59 37.17
CA ARG A 444 -8.53 -8.87 37.89
C ARG A 444 -7.16 -9.49 38.12
N LEU A 445 -6.21 -9.25 37.21
CA LEU A 445 -4.84 -9.77 37.34
C LEU A 445 -4.02 -8.94 38.34
N ASP A 446 -4.22 -7.62 38.37
CA ASP A 446 -3.55 -6.72 39.32
C ASP A 446 -4.00 -6.98 40.78
N THR A 447 -5.24 -7.46 40.99
CA THR A 447 -5.78 -7.80 42.32
C THR A 447 -5.40 -9.21 42.77
N ALA A 448 -5.26 -10.18 41.87
CA ALA A 448 -4.80 -11.53 42.19
C ALA A 448 -3.28 -11.59 42.51
N GLY A 449 -2.47 -10.71 41.91
CA GLY A 449 -1.04 -10.61 42.21
C GLY A 449 -0.68 -9.87 43.51
N ALA A 450 -1.64 -9.16 44.13
CA ALA A 450 -1.45 -8.46 45.40
C ALA A 450 -1.89 -9.29 46.62
N LEU A 451 -2.38 -10.52 46.41
CA LEU A 451 -2.81 -11.47 47.44
C LEU A 451 -1.84 -12.67 47.59
N ASN A 452 -0.69 -12.62 46.91
CA ASN A 452 0.49 -13.45 47.14
C ASN A 452 1.64 -12.53 47.55
#